data_AF-A0A2M8PKA2-F1
#
_entry.id   AF-A0A2M8PKA2-F1
#
_cell.length_a   1.000
_cell.length_b   1.000
_cell.length_c   1.000
_cell.angle_alpha   90.00
_cell.angle_beta   90.00
_cell.angle_gamma   90.00
#
_symmetry.space_group_name_H-M   'P 1'
#
loop_
_entity.id
_entity.type
_entity.pdbx_description
1 polymer ?
#
loop_
_entity_poly.entity_id
_entity_poly.type
_entity_poly.pdbx_seq_one_letter_code
_entity_poly.pdbx_strand_id
1 'polypeptide(L)'
;MKPTLLQSFIPILALIALLVCNVLIFGDNATSGANQVALLLAAGVAGIIAWTMRMTWTQVIDGVLESINSAMAAILILLMIGALAGTWMLSGIVPALIYYGLKIMNPTFFLVASCIVCALVSLGTGSSWSTIATIGIA
;
A
#
# COMPACT_ATOMS: atom_id res chain seq x y z
N MET A 1 -5.15 -23.17 18.41
CA MET A 1 -4.49 -22.38 19.47
C MET A 1 -4.28 -20.98 18.92
N LYS A 2 -4.66 -19.93 19.65
CA LYS A 2 -4.38 -18.54 19.19
C LYS A 2 -2.86 -18.33 19.18
N PRO A 3 -2.29 -17.70 18.15
CA PRO A 3 -0.88 -17.36 18.15
C PRO A 3 -0.56 -16.43 19.33
N THR A 4 0.52 -16.72 20.03
CA THR A 4 1.09 -15.78 21.00
C THR A 4 1.59 -14.56 20.23
N LEU A 5 1.38 -13.36 20.79
CA LEU A 5 1.79 -12.08 20.18
C LEU A 5 3.24 -12.10 19.67
N LEU A 6 4.12 -12.81 20.39
CA LEU A 6 5.52 -12.96 20.02
C LEU A 6 5.72 -13.73 18.70
N GLN A 7 4.92 -14.76 18.41
CA GLN A 7 5.02 -15.52 17.16
C GLN A 7 4.48 -14.75 15.96
N SER A 8 3.46 -13.91 16.15
CA SER A 8 2.93 -13.04 15.08
C SER A 8 3.90 -11.95 14.64
N PHE A 9 4.80 -11.50 15.53
CA PHE A 9 5.81 -10.49 15.21
C PHE A 9 6.98 -11.03 14.38
N ILE A 10 7.28 -12.33 14.47
CA ILE A 10 8.44 -12.93 13.78
C ILE A 10 8.37 -12.79 12.25
N PRO A 11 7.28 -13.16 11.55
CA PRO A 11 7.22 -13.01 10.10
C PRO A 11 7.20 -11.53 9.66
N ILE A 12 6.62 -10.64 10.47
CA ILE A 12 6.61 -9.19 10.20
C ILE A 12 8.02 -8.62 10.29
N LEU A 13 8.75 -8.90 11.37
CA LEU A 13 10.14 -8.48 11.55
C LEU A 13 11.06 -9.09 10.48
N ALA A 14 10.87 -10.36 10.15
CA ALA A 14 11.62 -11.02 9.09
C ALA A 14 11.39 -10.34 7.73
N LEU A 15 10.14 -9.99 7.41
CA LEU A 15 9.79 -9.27 6.19
C LEU A 15 10.45 -7.88 6.16
N ILE A 16 10.33 -7.10 7.24
CA ILE A 16 10.92 -5.76 7.33
C ILE A 16 12.44 -5.85 7.17
N ALA A 17 13.11 -6.79 7.86
CA ALA A 17 14.55 -6.99 7.76
C ALA A 17 14.96 -7.39 6.34
N LEU A 18 14.21 -8.28 5.69
CA LEU A 18 14.46 -8.68 4.30
C LEU A 18 14.31 -7.50 3.35
N LEU A 19 13.28 -6.66 3.50
CA LEU A 19 13.06 -5.48 2.66
C LEU A 19 14.15 -4.43 2.86
N VAL A 20 14.55 -4.15 4.10
CA VAL A 20 15.66 -3.23 4.39
C VAL A 20 16.97 -3.75 3.78
N CYS A 21 17.26 -5.04 3.97
CA CYS A 21 18.43 -5.67 3.37
C CYS A 21 18.39 -5.60 1.84
N ASN A 22 17.21 -5.77 1.25
CA ASN A 22 17.00 -5.65 -0.19
C ASN A 22 17.38 -4.28 -0.73
N VAL A 23 16.86 -3.22 -0.09
CA VAL A 23 17.13 -1.84 -0.47
C VAL A 23 18.60 -1.49 -0.27
N LEU A 24 19.25 -1.98 0.79
CA LEU A 24 20.67 -1.73 1.04
C LEU A 24 21.60 -2.40 0.02
N ILE A 25 21.24 -3.59 -0.49
CA ILE A 25 22.08 -4.35 -1.42
C ILE A 25 21.80 -3.98 -2.88
N PHE A 26 20.53 -3.81 -3.25
CA PHE A 26 20.09 -3.63 -4.64
C PHE A 26 19.71 -2.18 -4.99
N GLY A 27 19.61 -1.27 -4.01
CA GLY A 27 19.24 0.13 -4.25
C GLY A 27 17.92 0.25 -5.01
N ASP A 28 17.91 1.06 -6.07
CA ASP A 28 16.73 1.28 -6.92
C ASP A 28 16.27 0.01 -7.69
N ASN A 29 17.17 -0.97 -7.88
CA ASN A 29 16.85 -2.23 -8.55
C ASN A 29 16.14 -3.24 -7.63
N ALA A 30 15.92 -2.92 -6.35
CA ALA A 30 15.16 -3.77 -5.43
C ALA A 30 13.73 -4.08 -5.93
N THR A 31 13.16 -3.17 -6.71
CA THR A 31 11.78 -3.26 -7.23
C THR A 31 11.64 -4.23 -8.40
N SER A 32 12.72 -4.62 -9.09
CA SER A 32 12.66 -5.42 -10.32
C SER A 32 12.56 -6.94 -10.10
N GLY A 33 12.40 -7.41 -8.87
CA GLY A 33 12.25 -8.85 -8.55
C GLY A 33 12.59 -9.22 -7.11
N ALA A 34 13.45 -8.43 -6.48
CA ALA A 34 14.01 -8.77 -5.19
C ALA A 34 12.96 -8.63 -4.06
N ASN A 35 12.03 -7.67 -4.16
CA ASN A 35 10.90 -7.56 -3.24
C ASN A 35 9.95 -8.77 -3.30
N GLN A 36 9.70 -9.31 -4.49
CA GLN A 36 8.85 -10.50 -4.68
C GLN A 36 9.49 -11.73 -4.01
N VAL A 37 10.82 -11.88 -4.12
CA VAL A 37 11.57 -12.94 -3.43
C VAL A 37 11.52 -12.75 -1.91
N ALA A 38 11.66 -11.52 -1.41
CA ALA A 38 11.56 -11.22 0.02
C ALA A 38 10.17 -11.59 0.60
N LEU A 39 9.10 -11.28 -0.14
CA LEU A 39 7.73 -11.65 0.23
C LEU A 39 7.53 -13.17 0.27
N LEU A 40 8.04 -13.89 -0.73
CA LEU A 40 7.97 -15.36 -0.77
C LEU A 40 8.74 -16.00 0.40
N LEU A 41 9.92 -15.48 0.73
CA LEU A 41 10.70 -15.95 1.87
C LEU A 41 10.00 -15.68 3.20
N ALA A 42 9.42 -14.49 3.38
CA ALA A 42 8.65 -14.16 4.57
C ALA A 42 7.39 -15.04 4.71
N ALA A 43 6.71 -15.35 3.60
CA ALA A 43 5.62 -16.31 3.57
C ALA A 43 6.09 -17.72 3.94
N GLY A 44 7.29 -18.13 3.50
CA GLY A 44 7.93 -19.37 3.92
C GLY A 44 8.18 -19.43 5.44
N VAL A 45 8.71 -18.35 6.03
CA VAL A 45 8.89 -18.22 7.49
C VAL A 45 7.55 -18.32 8.22
N ALA A 46 6.51 -17.64 7.72
CA ALA A 46 5.16 -17.75 8.27
C ALA A 46 4.61 -19.18 8.18
N GLY A 47 4.87 -19.89 7.08
CA GLY A 47 4.51 -21.29 6.89
C GLY A 47 5.22 -22.23 7.86
N ILE A 48 6.52 -22.02 8.14
CA ILE A 48 7.27 -22.77 9.14
C ILE A 48 6.67 -22.57 10.53
N ILE A 49 6.29 -21.33 10.89
CA ILE A 49 5.63 -21.05 12.17
C ILE A 49 4.28 -21.76 12.24
N ALA A 50 3.46 -21.70 11.19
CA ALA A 50 2.19 -22.41 11.12
C ALA A 50 2.36 -23.94 11.31
N TRP A 51 3.44 -24.51 10.75
CA TRP A 51 3.80 -25.91 10.96
C TRP A 51 4.15 -26.21 12.42
N THR A 52 4.98 -25.38 13.07
CA THR A 52 5.34 -25.56 14.49
C THR A 52 4.13 -25.46 15.42
N MET A 53 3.11 -24.69 15.02
CA MET A 53 1.85 -24.54 15.74
C MET A 53 0.84 -25.66 15.46
N ARG A 54 1.20 -26.65 14.62
CA ARG A 54 0.32 -27.75 14.17
C ARG A 54 -1.01 -27.23 13.61
N MET A 55 -0.99 -26.10 12.92
CA MET A 55 -2.19 -25.58 12.25
C MET A 55 -2.62 -26.52 11.14
N THR A 56 -3.92 -26.70 10.96
CA THR A 56 -4.43 -27.48 9.84
C THR A 56 -4.27 -26.70 8.55
N TRP A 57 -4.08 -27.41 7.43
CA TRP A 57 -3.99 -26.77 6.11
C TRP A 57 -5.21 -25.90 5.79
N THR A 58 -6.41 -26.33 6.23
CA THR A 58 -7.65 -25.56 6.12
C THR A 58 -7.57 -24.22 6.85
N GLN A 59 -7.04 -24.18 8.08
CA GLN A 59 -6.90 -22.93 8.84
C GLN A 59 -5.95 -21.93 8.17
N VAL A 60 -4.88 -22.42 7.54
CA VAL A 60 -3.94 -21.58 6.80
C VAL A 60 -4.62 -20.96 5.57
N ILE A 61 -5.34 -21.77 4.79
CA ILE A 61 -6.08 -21.29 3.61
C ILE A 61 -7.16 -20.29 4.02
N ASP A 62 -7.94 -20.58 5.06
CA ASP A 62 -9.01 -19.68 5.52
C ASP A 62 -8.45 -18.31 5.90
N GLY A 63 -7.30 -18.26 6.61
CA GLY A 63 -6.63 -17.01 6.94
C GLY A 63 -6.12 -16.23 5.73
N VAL A 64 -5.64 -16.92 4.68
CA VAL A 64 -5.26 -16.29 3.41
C VAL A 64 -6.48 -15.72 2.70
N LEU A 65 -7.58 -16.47 2.62
CA LEU A 65 -8.83 -16.01 2.01
C LEU A 65 -9.42 -14.81 2.73
N GLU A 66 -9.39 -14.79 4.06
CA GLU A 66 -9.87 -13.66 4.85
C GLU A 66 -9.01 -12.41 4.61
N SER A 67 -7.68 -12.58 4.52
CA SER A 67 -6.76 -11.49 4.16
C SER A 67 -7.06 -10.91 2.77
N ILE A 68 -7.30 -11.77 1.77
CA ILE A 68 -7.66 -11.34 0.41
C ILE A 68 -9.00 -10.61 0.40
N ASN A 69 -10.03 -11.18 1.04
CA ASN A 69 -11.35 -10.57 1.10
C ASN A 69 -11.31 -9.18 1.77
N SER A 70 -10.51 -9.02 2.82
CA SER A 70 -10.35 -7.73 3.49
C SER A 70 -9.74 -6.66 2.57
N ALA A 71 -8.86 -7.05 1.64
CA ALA A 71 -8.21 -6.15 0.70
C ALA A 71 -9.02 -5.92 -0.59
N MET A 72 -10.01 -6.77 -0.87
CA MET A 72 -10.75 -6.77 -2.14
C MET A 72 -11.42 -5.43 -2.45
N ALA A 73 -12.06 -4.82 -1.46
CA ALA A 73 -12.70 -3.51 -1.62
C ALA A 73 -11.68 -2.43 -2.01
N ALA A 74 -10.50 -2.43 -1.38
CA ALA A 74 -9.45 -1.46 -1.67
C ALA A 74 -8.88 -1.65 -3.09
N ILE A 75 -8.67 -2.90 -3.52
CA ILE A 75 -8.21 -3.23 -4.87
C ILE A 75 -9.18 -2.69 -5.93
N LEU A 76 -10.49 -2.90 -5.73
CA LEU A 76 -11.50 -2.40 -6.67
C LEU A 76 -11.51 -0.87 -6.75
N ILE A 77 -11.35 -0.18 -5.61
CA ILE A 77 -11.27 1.29 -5.59
C ILE A 77 -10.02 1.78 -6.33
N LEU A 78 -8.85 1.21 -6.02
CA LEU A 78 -7.58 1.58 -6.67
C LEU A 78 -7.62 1.32 -8.18
N LEU A 79 -8.27 0.23 -8.62
CA LEU A 79 -8.47 -0.08 -10.03
C LEU A 79 -9.30 1.02 -10.73
N MET A 80 -10.41 1.43 -10.13
CA MET A 80 -11.28 2.48 -10.68
C MET A 80 -10.55 3.82 -10.76
N ILE A 81 -9.77 4.16 -9.74
CA ILE A 81 -8.98 5.39 -9.71
C ILE A 81 -7.87 5.36 -10.75
N GLY A 82 -7.17 4.23 -10.91
CA GLY A 82 -6.18 4.05 -11.96
C GLY A 82 -6.78 4.22 -13.36
N ALA A 83 -7.96 3.64 -13.60
CA ALA A 83 -8.67 3.81 -14.87
C ALA A 83 -9.06 5.29 -15.10
N LEU A 84 -9.59 5.96 -14.08
CA LEU A 84 -9.96 7.37 -14.16
C LEU A 84 -8.73 8.27 -14.42
N ALA A 85 -7.65 8.10 -13.65
CA ALA A 85 -6.41 8.85 -13.81
C ALA A 85 -5.80 8.65 -15.20
N GLY A 86 -5.79 7.41 -15.72
CA GLY A 86 -5.34 7.11 -17.08
C GLY A 86 -6.17 7.81 -18.15
N THR A 87 -7.50 7.78 -18.03
CA THR A 87 -8.40 8.48 -18.98
C THR A 87 -8.22 9.99 -18.94
N TRP A 88 -8.00 10.59 -17.77
CA TRP A 88 -7.73 12.03 -17.64
C TRP A 88 -6.37 12.44 -18.19
N MET A 89 -5.37 11.57 -18.07
CA MET A 89 -4.05 11.80 -18.66
C MET A 89 -4.14 11.80 -20.18
N LEU A 90 -4.84 10.82 -20.78
CA LEU A 90 -5.03 10.73 -22.23
C LEU A 90 -5.92 11.84 -22.81
N SER A 91 -6.97 12.24 -22.09
CA SER A 91 -7.87 13.33 -22.51
C SER A 91 -7.29 14.73 -22.30
N GLY A 92 -6.10 14.84 -21.68
CA GLY A 92 -5.44 16.13 -21.45
C GLY A 92 -6.00 16.93 -20.27
N ILE A 93 -6.95 16.38 -19.51
CA ILE A 93 -7.57 17.04 -18.35
C ILE A 93 -6.53 17.28 -17.25
N VAL A 94 -5.78 16.24 -16.86
CA VAL A 94 -4.71 16.36 -15.84
C VAL A 94 -3.60 17.31 -16.31
N PRO A 95 -3.06 17.20 -17.54
CA PRO A 95 -2.11 18.18 -18.07
C PRO A 95 -2.61 19.63 -18.05
N ALA A 96 -3.88 19.86 -18.43
CA ALA A 96 -4.48 21.19 -18.40
C ALA A 96 -4.60 21.74 -16.97
N LEU A 97 -5.04 20.92 -16.01
CA LEU A 97 -5.09 21.29 -14.60
C LEU A 97 -3.71 21.68 -14.05
N ILE A 98 -2.65 20.95 -14.42
CA ILE A 98 -1.28 21.29 -14.03
C ILE A 98 -0.86 22.64 -14.64
N TYR A 99 -1.08 22.82 -15.95
CA TYR A 99 -0.67 24.05 -16.66
C TYR A 99 -1.35 25.30 -16.09
N TYR A 100 -2.67 25.24 -15.91
CA TYR A 100 -3.42 26.37 -15.35
C TYR A 100 -3.18 26.55 -13.85
N GLY A 101 -3.01 25.45 -13.10
CA GLY A 101 -2.67 25.49 -11.68
C GLY A 101 -1.35 26.22 -11.43
N LEU A 102 -0.29 25.87 -12.17
CA LEU A 102 1.01 26.54 -12.05
C LEU A 102 0.97 28.02 -12.42
N LYS A 103 0.05 28.43 -13.31
CA LYS A 103 -0.13 29.83 -13.69
C LYS A 103 -0.82 30.68 -12.62
N ILE A 104 -1.66 30.05 -11.79
CA ILE A 104 -2.44 30.69 -10.73
C ILE A 104 -1.70 30.68 -9.38
N MET A 105 -0.78 29.72 -9.16
CA MET A 105 -0.14 29.56 -7.87
C MET A 105 1.07 30.47 -7.66
N ASN A 106 1.09 31.13 -6.50
CA ASN A 106 2.27 31.82 -5.98
C ASN A 106 3.07 30.84 -5.09
N PRO A 107 4.36 30.60 -5.37
CA PRO A 107 5.15 29.56 -4.68
C PRO A 107 5.26 29.78 -3.15
N THR A 108 5.04 31.00 -2.68
CA THR A 108 5.15 31.37 -1.25
C THR A 108 4.01 30.82 -0.39
N PHE A 109 2.80 30.65 -0.94
CA PHE A 109 1.62 30.19 -0.19
C PHE A 109 1.19 28.76 -0.54
N PHE A 110 1.87 28.13 -1.51
CA PHE A 110 1.52 26.80 -2.03
C PHE A 110 1.45 25.73 -0.92
N LEU A 111 2.46 25.66 -0.07
CA LEU A 111 2.57 24.65 1.00
C LEU A 111 1.46 24.79 2.05
N VAL A 112 1.09 26.02 2.40
CA VAL A 112 0.02 26.26 3.39
C VAL A 112 -1.34 25.92 2.78
N ALA A 113 -1.57 26.34 1.52
CA ALA A 113 -2.81 26.03 0.81
C ALA A 113 -3.00 24.53 0.59
N SER A 114 -1.94 23.80 0.19
CA SER A 114 -2.00 22.35 -0.01
C SER A 114 -2.29 21.63 1.31
N CYS A 115 -1.67 22.03 2.42
CA CYS A 115 -1.94 21.48 3.74
C CYS A 115 -3.42 21.63 4.15
N ILE A 116 -3.99 22.82 3.96
CA ILE A 116 -5.40 23.10 4.28
C ILE A 116 -6.34 22.26 3.41
N VAL A 117 -6.06 22.17 2.10
CA VAL A 117 -6.88 21.37 1.18
C VAL A 117 -6.80 19.88 1.55
N CYS A 118 -5.61 19.34 1.82
CA CYS A 118 -5.45 17.95 2.28
C CYS A 118 -6.21 17.70 3.60
N ALA A 119 -6.16 18.64 4.55
CA ALA A 119 -6.90 18.52 5.81
C ALA A 119 -8.41 18.50 5.59
N LEU A 120 -8.95 19.38 4.74
CA LEU A 120 -10.39 19.43 4.42
C LEU A 120 -10.88 18.15 3.73
N VAL A 121 -10.15 17.67 2.73
CA VAL A 121 -10.54 16.45 1.99
C VAL A 121 -10.42 15.21 2.90
N SER A 122 -9.40 15.17 3.78
CA SER A 122 -9.26 14.11 4.78
C SER A 122 -10.42 14.09 5.78
N LEU A 123 -10.93 15.25 6.19
CA LEU A 123 -12.10 15.34 7.07
C LEU A 123 -13.38 14.90 6.35
N GLY A 124 -13.52 15.24 5.06
CA GLY A 124 -14.69 14.87 4.25
C GLY A 124 -14.77 13.38 3.89
N THR A 125 -13.64 12.68 3.83
CA THR A 125 -13.59 11.27 3.38
C THR A 125 -13.74 10.26 4.53
N GLY A 126 -13.74 10.72 5.79
CA GLY A 126 -14.32 10.01 6.94
C GLY A 126 -13.57 8.79 7.48
N SER A 127 -12.49 8.32 6.84
CA SER A 127 -11.59 7.29 7.42
C SER A 127 -10.25 7.24 6.69
N SER A 128 -9.17 6.88 7.41
CA SER A 128 -7.82 6.80 6.86
C SER A 128 -7.73 5.89 5.63
N TRP A 129 -8.50 4.79 5.59
CA TRP A 129 -8.46 3.82 4.48
C TRP A 129 -9.17 4.31 3.22
N SER A 130 -10.33 4.98 3.36
CA SER A 130 -11.05 5.60 2.24
C SER A 130 -10.28 6.83 1.70
N THR A 131 -9.65 7.60 2.59
CA THR A 131 -8.87 8.81 2.24
C THR A 131 -7.59 8.49 1.47
N ILE A 132 -6.85 7.46 1.91
CA ILE A 132 -5.68 6.95 1.17
C ILE A 132 -6.10 6.43 -0.20
N ALA A 133 -7.27 5.79 -0.30
CA ALA A 133 -7.75 5.27 -1.58
C ALA A 133 -8.08 6.38 -2.57
N THR A 134 -8.81 7.44 -2.19
CA THR A 134 -9.25 8.50 -3.12
C THR A 134 -8.20 9.54 -3.47
N ILE A 135 -7.34 9.91 -2.52
CA ILE A 135 -6.31 10.94 -2.74
C ILE A 135 -4.98 10.31 -3.14
N GLY A 136 -4.75 9.05 -2.74
CA GLY A 136 -3.72 8.15 -3.27
C GLY A 136 -2.32 8.74 -3.37
N ILE A 137 -1.46 8.41 -2.39
CA ILE A 137 0.02 8.31 -2.49
C ILE A 137 0.57 8.98 -3.77
N ALA A 138 0.51 10.31 -3.80
CA ALA A 138 1.11 11.14 -4.83
C ALA A 138 2.29 11.89 -4.20
#